data_AF-A0A0G3LXD3-F1
#
_entry.id   AF-A0A0G3LXD3-F1
#
_cell.length_a   1.000
_cell.length_b   1.000
_cell.length_c   1.000
_cell.angle_alpha   90.00
_cell.angle_beta   90.00
_cell.angle_gamma   90.00
#
_symmetry.space_group_name_H-M   'P 1'
#
loop_
_entity.id
_entity.type
_entity.pdbx_description
1 polymer ?
#
loop_
_entity_poly.entity_id
_entity_poly.type
_entity_poly.pdbx_seq_one_letter_code
_entity_poly.pdbx_strand_id
1 'polypeptide(L)'
;MNNLIFSNINKKFIFLLILAFYNVISAQCIPYTGQVMVTGNTYCLNGNLSVGTTIDIPFGATLIIQSGQLQSVNIGVNGVLDISDGASVRSTGSITIGTFGTQQSSKVKLGTKSFLSLTGSVNQGDPSFMGAFPGTTSTLEMGTNSVVEICGTFSQQSTTYPFVNYVGLPTGKAYCIAKADVSGGGAGSVLSNDSQIIAIAMGPVTNLGPGNASFCGPNATKLMCPALWPEGLSEDKNACGNAPVIIDDIDGVCTKPAASGTPDSFTKFGITVQEKSSVWPENIPNGFLAMEAKGKGFVVTRVQHVSQTPQPGDAIAEPKEGMLLYDIQDKCIKLYNGTEWKCIQRSCND
;
A
#
# COMPACT_ATOMS: atom_id res chain seq x y z
N MET A 1 -34.15 1.57 55.70
CA MET A 1 -33.23 0.60 56.32
C MET A 1 -32.59 -0.21 55.20
N ASN A 2 -31.30 0.03 54.94
CA ASN A 2 -30.33 -0.92 54.37
C ASN A 2 -28.99 -0.17 54.31
N ASN A 3 -28.21 -0.32 55.39
CA ASN A 3 -26.86 0.23 55.51
C ASN A 3 -25.89 -0.69 54.78
N LEU A 4 -25.20 -0.18 53.76
CA LEU A 4 -24.01 -0.82 53.21
C LEU A 4 -22.80 -0.33 54.00
N ILE A 5 -22.23 -1.26 54.77
CA ILE A 5 -21.00 -1.10 55.54
C ILE A 5 -19.82 -1.18 54.57
N PHE A 6 -19.17 -0.05 54.29
CA PHE A 6 -17.86 -0.04 53.64
C PHE A 6 -16.78 -0.36 54.69
N SER A 7 -16.42 -1.64 54.79
CA SER A 7 -15.24 -2.07 55.52
C SER A 7 -13.98 -1.72 54.72
N ASN A 8 -13.01 -1.13 55.41
CA ASN A 8 -11.64 -0.86 54.97
C ASN A 8 -11.03 -2.04 54.21
N ILE A 9 -10.86 -1.91 52.88
CA ILE A 9 -10.00 -2.80 52.10
C ILE A 9 -8.69 -2.08 51.81
N ASN A 10 -7.65 -2.67 52.39
CA ASN A 10 -6.26 -2.26 52.42
C ASN A 10 -5.70 -1.94 51.02
N LYS A 11 -5.22 -0.71 50.80
CA LYS A 11 -4.64 -0.19 49.54
C LYS A 11 -3.49 -1.03 48.96
N LYS A 12 -2.90 -1.95 49.74
CA LYS A 12 -1.85 -2.87 49.26
C LYS A 12 -2.37 -4.05 48.43
N PHE A 13 -3.64 -4.44 48.56
CA PHE A 13 -4.21 -5.57 47.79
C PHE A 13 -4.61 -5.20 46.35
N ILE A 14 -4.94 -3.93 46.11
CA ILE A 14 -5.27 -3.43 44.76
C ILE A 14 -3.99 -3.30 43.90
N PHE A 15 -2.84 -3.06 44.51
CA PHE A 15 -1.57 -2.98 43.77
C PHE A 15 -1.08 -4.36 43.31
N LEU A 16 -1.43 -5.44 44.02
CA LEU A 16 -1.05 -6.80 43.63
C LEU A 16 -1.98 -7.41 42.56
N LEU A 17 -3.25 -7.00 42.48
CA LEU A 17 -4.18 -7.48 41.44
C LEU A 17 -3.99 -6.77 40.08
N ILE A 18 -3.43 -5.55 40.06
CA ILE A 18 -3.17 -4.79 38.83
C ILE A 18 -1.87 -5.26 38.13
N LEU A 19 -1.00 -5.98 38.83
CA LEU A 19 0.21 -6.58 38.24
C LEU A 19 0.00 -8.01 37.69
N ALA A 20 -1.17 -8.61 37.90
CA ALA A 20 -1.46 -9.98 37.46
C ALA A 20 -2.11 -10.08 36.05
N PHE A 21 -2.42 -8.94 35.40
CA PHE A 21 -3.00 -8.90 34.05
C PHE A 21 -2.16 -8.13 33.01
N TYR A 22 -0.89 -7.82 33.32
CA TYR A 22 0.09 -7.35 32.33
C TYR A 22 1.12 -8.44 32.01
N ASN A 23 0.65 -9.64 31.71
CA ASN A 23 1.40 -10.57 30.84
C ASN A 23 0.72 -10.56 29.46
N VAL A 24 0.63 -9.38 28.85
CA VAL A 24 0.64 -9.35 27.39
C VAL A 24 2.09 -9.63 27.04
N ILE A 25 2.40 -10.90 26.77
CA ILE A 25 3.63 -11.28 26.09
C ILE A 25 3.54 -10.53 24.75
N SER A 26 4.10 -9.32 24.68
CA SER A 26 4.46 -8.75 23.39
C SER A 26 5.39 -9.79 22.80
N ALA A 27 4.95 -10.50 21.74
CA ALA A 27 5.85 -11.37 20.99
C ALA A 27 7.11 -10.54 20.71
N GLN A 28 8.23 -10.92 21.31
CA GLN A 28 9.45 -10.15 21.24
C GLN A 28 9.89 -10.19 19.78
N CYS A 29 9.81 -9.05 19.08
CA CYS A 29 10.15 -9.04 17.68
C CYS A 29 11.67 -9.02 17.52
N ILE A 30 12.22 -10.09 16.97
CA ILE A 30 13.65 -10.25 16.73
C ILE A 30 13.99 -9.47 15.45
N PRO A 31 14.93 -8.51 15.48
CA PRO A 31 15.35 -7.81 14.27
C PRO A 31 15.77 -8.79 13.17
N TYR A 32 15.19 -8.66 11.99
CA TYR A 32 15.54 -9.47 10.83
C TYR A 32 16.65 -8.79 10.02
N THR A 33 17.81 -9.45 9.95
CA THR A 33 18.99 -8.99 9.21
C THR A 33 19.44 -10.04 8.18
N GLY A 34 18.57 -10.98 7.81
CA GLY A 34 18.88 -12.07 6.88
C GLY A 34 19.28 -13.40 7.53
N GLN A 35 19.18 -13.51 8.86
CA GLN A 35 19.47 -14.76 9.57
C GLN A 35 18.44 -15.87 9.30
N VAL A 36 18.79 -17.11 9.58
CA VAL A 36 17.86 -18.24 9.57
C VAL A 36 16.79 -18.05 10.67
N MET A 37 15.54 -18.29 10.30
CA MET A 37 14.41 -18.20 11.23
C MET A 37 14.20 -19.52 11.98
N VAL A 38 13.82 -19.40 13.26
CA VAL A 38 13.52 -20.53 14.14
C VAL A 38 12.03 -20.54 14.44
N THR A 39 11.44 -21.74 14.50
CA THR A 39 10.02 -21.94 14.86
C THR A 39 9.67 -21.29 16.20
N GLY A 40 8.46 -20.75 16.31
CA GLY A 40 7.94 -20.08 17.51
C GLY A 40 8.37 -18.62 17.67
N ASN A 41 9.28 -18.11 16.84
CA ASN A 41 9.76 -16.74 16.92
C ASN A 41 9.11 -15.81 15.88
N THR A 42 9.01 -14.54 16.26
CA THR A 42 8.61 -13.44 15.37
C THR A 42 9.83 -12.59 15.02
N TYR A 43 10.02 -12.34 13.74
CA TYR A 43 11.11 -11.53 13.19
C TYR A 43 10.54 -10.25 12.57
N CYS A 44 11.18 -9.10 12.77
CA CYS A 44 10.76 -7.81 12.21
C CYS A 44 11.87 -7.19 11.38
N LEU A 45 11.54 -6.81 10.15
CA LEU A 45 12.35 -5.90 9.35
C LEU A 45 11.76 -4.48 9.44
N ASN A 46 12.62 -3.50 9.71
CA ASN A 46 12.31 -2.08 9.64
C ASN A 46 13.32 -1.40 8.70
N GLY A 47 12.86 -0.90 7.56
CA GLY A 47 13.70 -0.37 6.49
C GLY A 47 14.00 -1.38 5.38
N ASN A 48 15.06 -1.13 4.61
CA ASN A 48 15.37 -1.91 3.42
C ASN A 48 16.40 -3.02 3.72
N LEU A 49 16.18 -4.21 3.17
CA LEU A 49 17.13 -5.33 3.25
C LEU A 49 17.13 -6.12 1.94
N SER A 50 18.31 -6.42 1.40
CA SER A 50 18.48 -7.32 0.26
C SER A 50 19.24 -8.57 0.71
N VAL A 51 18.62 -9.74 0.49
CA VAL A 51 19.19 -11.06 0.79
C VAL A 51 19.47 -11.77 -0.53
N GLY A 52 20.72 -12.12 -0.79
CA GLY A 52 21.14 -12.78 -2.03
C GLY A 52 20.78 -14.27 -2.13
N THR A 53 19.90 -14.78 -1.27
CA THR A 53 19.54 -16.20 -1.14
C THR A 53 18.04 -16.39 -0.97
N THR A 54 17.62 -17.65 -0.85
CA THR A 54 16.27 -18.01 -0.42
C THR A 54 16.05 -17.59 1.03
N ILE A 55 14.85 -17.08 1.33
CA ILE A 55 14.35 -16.86 2.69
C ILE A 55 13.30 -17.92 2.98
N ASP A 56 13.52 -18.73 4.02
CA ASP A 56 12.57 -19.74 4.48
C ASP A 56 11.95 -19.32 5.81
N ILE A 57 10.62 -19.23 5.84
CA ILE A 57 9.82 -18.95 7.04
C ILE A 57 9.22 -20.29 7.48
N PRO A 58 9.80 -20.99 8.47
CA PRO A 58 9.34 -22.31 8.88
C PRO A 58 7.99 -22.23 9.61
N PHE A 59 7.35 -23.39 9.79
CA PHE A 59 6.13 -23.49 10.58
C PHE A 59 6.30 -22.89 11.97
N GLY A 60 5.29 -22.14 12.42
CA GLY A 60 5.29 -21.45 13.72
C GLY A 60 6.19 -20.21 13.78
N ALA A 61 6.95 -19.87 12.74
CA ALA A 61 7.67 -18.60 12.66
C ALA A 61 6.84 -17.53 11.94
N THR A 62 7.09 -16.27 12.25
CA THR A 62 6.49 -15.11 11.56
C THR A 62 7.59 -14.14 11.17
N LEU A 63 7.59 -13.68 9.91
CA LEU A 63 8.38 -12.55 9.44
C LEU A 63 7.44 -11.37 9.16
N ILE A 64 7.69 -10.24 9.80
CA ILE A 64 6.95 -8.99 9.63
C ILE A 64 7.84 -7.97 8.94
N ILE A 65 7.42 -7.47 7.79
CA ILE A 65 8.04 -6.32 7.13
C ILE A 65 7.27 -5.09 7.58
N GLN A 66 7.80 -4.38 8.59
CA GLN A 66 7.11 -3.26 9.23
C GLN A 66 7.14 -2.00 8.36
N SER A 67 8.24 -1.78 7.64
CA SER A 67 8.44 -0.64 6.76
C SER A 67 9.53 -0.98 5.73
N GLY A 68 9.62 -0.19 4.66
CA GLY A 68 10.66 -0.35 3.64
C GLY A 68 10.43 -1.55 2.73
N GLN A 69 11.52 -2.09 2.19
CA GLN A 69 11.51 -3.15 1.20
C GLN A 69 12.44 -4.31 1.57
N LEU A 70 11.88 -5.52 1.60
CA LEU A 70 12.66 -6.75 1.60
C LEU A 70 12.86 -7.24 0.16
N GLN A 71 14.09 -7.56 -0.22
CA GLN A 71 14.41 -8.21 -1.47
C GLN A 71 15.09 -9.56 -1.24
N SER A 72 14.70 -10.59 -1.97
CA SER A 72 15.28 -11.93 -1.90
C SER A 72 15.37 -12.63 -3.26
N VAL A 73 16.01 -13.81 -3.32
CA VAL A 73 16.01 -14.63 -4.55
C VAL A 73 14.77 -15.51 -4.63
N ASN A 74 14.47 -16.28 -3.59
CA ASN A 74 13.23 -17.06 -3.48
C ASN A 74 12.67 -16.90 -2.06
N ILE A 75 11.38 -17.22 -1.88
CA ILE A 75 10.73 -17.17 -0.57
C ILE A 75 9.94 -18.46 -0.34
N GLY A 76 10.26 -19.20 0.72
CA GLY A 76 9.46 -20.31 1.22
C GLY A 76 8.64 -19.88 2.43
N VAL A 77 7.32 -19.97 2.37
CA VAL A 77 6.41 -19.54 3.44
C VAL A 77 5.61 -20.73 3.97
N ASN A 78 6.16 -21.41 4.98
CA ASN A 78 5.45 -22.42 5.76
C ASN A 78 4.82 -21.82 7.04
N GLY A 79 5.40 -20.76 7.58
CA GLY A 79 4.83 -19.94 8.65
C GLY A 79 4.00 -18.78 8.12
N VAL A 80 4.32 -17.57 8.59
CA VAL A 80 3.62 -16.32 8.22
C VAL A 80 4.60 -15.28 7.69
N LEU A 81 4.30 -14.69 6.53
CA LEU A 81 4.89 -13.45 6.05
C LEU A 81 3.84 -12.34 6.16
N ASP A 82 4.08 -11.32 6.98
CA ASP A 82 3.20 -10.15 7.14
C ASP A 82 3.89 -8.90 6.59
N ILE A 83 3.39 -8.36 5.48
CA ILE A 83 3.87 -7.15 4.85
C ILE A 83 2.96 -6.02 5.32
N SER A 84 3.46 -5.17 6.22
CA SER A 84 2.67 -4.09 6.81
C SER A 84 2.29 -3.01 5.79
N ASP A 85 1.40 -2.09 6.19
CA ASP A 85 0.96 -0.98 5.35
C ASP A 85 2.14 -0.20 4.75
N GLY A 86 2.12 0.02 3.43
CA GLY A 86 3.17 0.70 2.67
C GLY A 86 4.52 -0.03 2.58
N ALA A 87 4.68 -1.18 3.24
CA ALA A 87 5.87 -2.01 3.13
C ALA A 87 5.83 -2.85 1.85
N SER A 88 6.98 -3.40 1.45
CA SER A 88 7.07 -4.17 0.20
C SER A 88 8.01 -5.35 0.26
N VAL A 89 7.73 -6.34 -0.58
CA VAL A 89 8.59 -7.49 -0.82
C VAL A 89 8.83 -7.64 -2.33
N ARG A 90 10.09 -7.82 -2.70
CA ARG A 90 10.50 -8.17 -4.06
C ARG A 90 11.26 -9.48 -4.08
N SER A 91 10.97 -10.32 -5.07
CA SER A 91 11.76 -11.53 -5.33
C SER A 91 12.23 -11.58 -6.77
N THR A 92 13.49 -11.92 -6.99
CA THR A 92 14.00 -12.21 -8.34
C THR A 92 13.67 -13.64 -8.80
N GLY A 93 12.96 -14.40 -7.99
CA GLY A 93 12.55 -15.76 -8.25
C GLY A 93 11.15 -16.03 -7.71
N SER A 94 10.91 -17.24 -7.24
CA SER A 94 9.56 -17.71 -6.92
C SER A 94 9.24 -17.61 -5.43
N ILE A 95 7.95 -17.59 -5.12
CA ILE A 95 7.43 -17.80 -3.77
C ILE A 95 6.63 -19.12 -3.72
N THR A 96 6.83 -19.89 -2.66
CA THR A 96 6.02 -21.07 -2.35
C THR A 96 5.31 -20.84 -1.02
N ILE A 97 3.99 -21.01 -0.98
CA ILE A 97 3.15 -20.74 0.19
C ILE A 97 2.44 -22.03 0.60
N GLY A 98 2.78 -22.52 1.78
CA GLY A 98 2.31 -23.80 2.29
C GLY A 98 2.96 -25.01 1.62
N THR A 99 2.74 -26.17 2.23
CA THR A 99 3.23 -27.46 1.75
C THR A 99 2.08 -28.46 1.78
N PHE A 100 2.01 -29.33 0.76
CA PHE A 100 0.93 -30.29 0.61
C PHE A 100 0.82 -31.25 1.81
N GLY A 101 -0.39 -31.40 2.34
CA GLY A 101 -0.72 -32.41 3.37
C GLY A 101 -0.05 -32.25 4.73
N THR A 102 0.51 -31.08 5.04
CA THR A 102 1.20 -30.85 6.33
C THR A 102 0.27 -30.64 7.51
N GLN A 103 -1.03 -30.38 7.26
CA GLN A 103 -2.00 -30.01 8.30
C GLN A 103 -1.64 -28.72 9.06
N GLN A 104 -0.69 -27.94 8.55
CA GLN A 104 -0.27 -26.67 9.13
C GLN A 104 -0.56 -25.52 8.17
N SER A 105 -1.28 -24.52 8.67
CA SER A 105 -1.64 -23.35 7.88
C SER A 105 -0.43 -22.46 7.63
N SER A 106 -0.44 -21.80 6.48
CA SER A 106 0.59 -20.84 6.10
C SER A 106 -0.08 -19.59 5.54
N LYS A 107 0.58 -18.45 5.66
CA LYS A 107 -0.02 -17.20 5.21
C LYS A 107 1.00 -16.19 4.70
N VAL A 108 0.67 -15.55 3.59
CA VAL A 108 1.23 -14.25 3.22
C VAL A 108 0.14 -13.20 3.36
N LYS A 109 0.41 -12.12 4.09
CA LYS A 109 -0.53 -11.02 4.29
C LYS A 109 0.09 -9.71 3.79
N LEU A 110 -0.72 -8.93 3.09
CA LEU A 110 -0.39 -7.60 2.57
C LEU A 110 -1.29 -6.57 3.25
N GLY A 111 -0.68 -5.55 3.85
CA GLY A 111 -1.34 -4.36 4.37
C GLY A 111 -1.81 -3.39 3.29
N THR A 112 -2.35 -2.26 3.71
CA THR A 112 -2.81 -1.19 2.82
C THR A 112 -1.64 -0.62 2.01
N LYS A 113 -1.81 -0.47 0.69
CA LYS A 113 -0.78 0.03 -0.23
C LYS A 113 0.58 -0.69 -0.13
N SER A 114 0.56 -1.95 0.29
CA SER A 114 1.74 -2.80 0.27
C SER A 114 1.81 -3.59 -1.05
N PHE A 115 2.98 -4.13 -1.38
CA PHE A 115 3.08 -4.99 -2.56
C PHE A 115 4.04 -6.16 -2.40
N LEU A 116 3.73 -7.22 -3.16
CA LEU A 116 4.60 -8.36 -3.44
C LEU A 116 4.84 -8.41 -4.95
N SER A 117 6.07 -8.24 -5.40
CA SER A 117 6.42 -8.25 -6.83
C SER A 117 7.49 -9.32 -7.10
N LEU A 118 7.20 -10.22 -8.03
CA LEU A 118 7.98 -11.43 -8.29
C LEU A 118 8.32 -11.49 -9.78
N THR A 119 9.60 -11.65 -10.11
CA THR A 119 9.97 -12.02 -11.49
C THR A 119 9.75 -13.52 -11.75
N GLY A 120 9.64 -14.34 -10.70
CA GLY A 120 9.31 -15.77 -10.76
C GLY A 120 7.85 -16.09 -10.45
N SER A 121 7.60 -17.35 -10.09
CA SER A 121 6.26 -17.93 -9.94
C SER A 121 5.69 -17.78 -8.53
N VAL A 122 4.37 -17.89 -8.42
CA VAL A 122 3.66 -18.17 -7.17
C VAL A 122 3.17 -19.62 -7.20
N ASN A 123 3.55 -20.39 -6.19
CA ASN A 123 3.07 -21.77 -6.01
C ASN A 123 2.40 -21.91 -4.65
N GLN A 124 1.14 -22.30 -4.64
CA GLN A 124 0.45 -22.68 -3.41
C GLN A 124 0.48 -24.20 -3.24
N GLY A 125 1.03 -24.67 -2.11
CA GLY A 125 0.84 -26.05 -1.66
C GLY A 125 -0.42 -26.16 -0.80
N ASP A 126 -1.20 -27.24 -0.95
CA ASP A 126 -2.45 -27.44 -0.19
C ASP A 126 -2.25 -28.25 1.11
N PRO A 127 -2.09 -27.60 2.29
CA PRO A 127 -1.88 -28.30 3.56
C PRO A 127 -3.10 -29.09 4.04
N SER A 128 -4.30 -28.82 3.49
CA SER A 128 -5.55 -29.53 3.86
C SER A 128 -5.63 -30.95 3.31
N PHE A 129 -4.69 -31.34 2.44
CA PHE A 129 -4.71 -32.61 1.70
C PHE A 129 -6.02 -32.77 0.92
N MET A 130 -6.31 -31.84 0.00
CA MET A 130 -7.55 -31.82 -0.79
C MET A 130 -8.82 -31.81 0.08
N GLY A 131 -8.77 -31.12 1.22
CA GLY A 131 -9.88 -31.00 2.17
C GLY A 131 -10.06 -32.15 3.15
N ALA A 132 -9.16 -33.14 3.19
CA ALA A 132 -9.21 -34.20 4.21
C ALA A 132 -9.02 -33.66 5.64
N PHE A 133 -8.35 -32.51 5.78
CA PHE A 133 -8.14 -31.80 7.03
C PHE A 133 -8.78 -30.41 6.97
N PRO A 134 -10.07 -30.27 7.32
CA PRO A 134 -10.77 -28.99 7.25
C PRO A 134 -10.21 -27.99 8.25
N GLY A 135 -10.16 -26.71 7.87
CA GLY A 135 -9.67 -25.61 8.71
C GLY A 135 -8.17 -25.30 8.56
N THR A 136 -7.41 -26.14 7.84
CA THR A 136 -6.02 -25.86 7.49
C THR A 136 -5.92 -25.28 6.09
N THR A 137 -5.24 -24.14 5.93
CA THR A 137 -5.17 -23.44 4.64
C THR A 137 -3.82 -22.78 4.42
N SER A 138 -3.40 -22.66 3.16
CA SER A 138 -2.33 -21.76 2.73
C SER A 138 -2.95 -20.60 1.94
N THR A 139 -2.82 -19.36 2.44
CA THR A 139 -3.54 -18.21 1.86
C THR A 139 -2.64 -17.00 1.58
N LEU A 140 -3.11 -16.19 0.62
CA LEU A 140 -2.64 -14.85 0.33
C LEU A 140 -3.74 -13.86 0.75
N GLU A 141 -3.53 -13.09 1.81
CA GLU A 141 -4.45 -12.06 2.30
C GLU A 141 -4.01 -10.68 1.75
N MET A 142 -4.92 -9.97 1.09
CA MET A 142 -4.64 -8.70 0.42
C MET A 142 -5.43 -7.54 1.02
N GLY A 143 -4.73 -6.52 1.52
CA GLY A 143 -5.30 -5.29 2.07
C GLY A 143 -5.73 -4.28 1.01
N THR A 144 -6.29 -3.15 1.46
CA THR A 144 -6.76 -2.09 0.56
C THR A 144 -5.64 -1.52 -0.30
N ASN A 145 -5.88 -1.46 -1.60
CA ASN A 145 -4.95 -0.95 -2.60
C ASN A 145 -3.61 -1.70 -2.61
N SER A 146 -3.57 -2.95 -2.13
CA SER A 146 -2.37 -3.79 -2.22
C SER A 146 -2.23 -4.42 -3.60
N VAL A 147 -1.00 -4.76 -3.98
CA VAL A 147 -0.68 -5.33 -5.29
C VAL A 147 0.17 -6.59 -5.14
N VAL A 148 -0.24 -7.67 -5.79
CA VAL A 148 0.61 -8.83 -6.05
C VAL A 148 0.84 -8.91 -7.55
N GLU A 149 2.11 -8.80 -7.95
CA GLU A 149 2.55 -8.87 -9.34
C GLU A 149 3.42 -10.10 -9.55
N ILE A 150 3.05 -10.93 -10.51
CA ILE A 150 3.64 -12.23 -10.78
C ILE A 150 4.02 -12.31 -12.25
N CYS A 151 5.31 -12.35 -12.53
CA CYS A 151 5.80 -12.52 -13.90
C CYS A 151 6.04 -13.97 -14.31
N GLY A 152 6.25 -14.86 -13.35
CA GLY A 152 6.24 -16.30 -13.60
C GLY A 152 4.82 -16.87 -13.59
N THR A 153 4.74 -18.19 -13.53
CA THR A 153 3.45 -18.90 -13.46
C THR A 153 2.75 -18.68 -12.13
N PHE A 154 1.42 -18.75 -12.13
CA PHE A 154 0.60 -18.87 -10.94
C PHE A 154 0.04 -20.28 -10.86
N SER A 155 0.26 -20.97 -9.75
CA SER A 155 -0.27 -22.31 -9.50
C SER A 155 -0.95 -22.39 -8.14
N GLN A 156 -2.22 -22.77 -8.16
CA GLN A 156 -3.02 -23.05 -6.97
C GLN A 156 -3.32 -24.54 -6.89
N GLN A 157 -2.93 -25.21 -5.82
CA GLN A 157 -3.23 -26.63 -5.62
C GLN A 157 -4.61 -26.87 -4.97
N SER A 158 -5.09 -25.94 -4.12
CA SER A 158 -6.34 -26.14 -3.39
C SER A 158 -7.57 -26.15 -4.30
N THR A 159 -8.47 -27.10 -4.04
CA THR A 159 -9.80 -27.21 -4.68
C THR A 159 -10.95 -26.94 -3.71
N THR A 160 -10.65 -26.73 -2.43
CA THR A 160 -11.63 -26.69 -1.34
C THR A 160 -11.73 -25.34 -0.63
N TYR A 161 -10.80 -24.42 -0.89
CA TYR A 161 -10.81 -23.05 -0.38
C TYR A 161 -10.12 -22.08 -1.34
N PRO A 162 -10.51 -20.80 -1.35
CA PRO A 162 -9.85 -19.77 -2.16
C PRO A 162 -8.45 -19.49 -1.63
N PHE A 163 -7.49 -19.35 -2.54
CA PHE A 163 -6.11 -19.01 -2.17
C PHE A 163 -5.97 -17.52 -1.84
N VAL A 164 -6.65 -16.64 -2.58
CA VAL A 164 -6.56 -15.18 -2.42
C VAL A 164 -7.78 -14.65 -1.68
N ASN A 165 -7.56 -13.94 -0.58
CA ASN A 165 -8.61 -13.37 0.26
C ASN A 165 -8.40 -11.87 0.44
N TYR A 166 -9.48 -11.09 0.37
CA TYR A 166 -9.42 -9.66 0.69
C TYR A 166 -9.60 -9.45 2.19
N VAL A 167 -8.80 -8.57 2.78
CA VAL A 167 -8.84 -8.22 4.22
C VAL A 167 -8.82 -6.71 4.47
N GLY A 168 -9.05 -5.91 3.43
CA GLY A 168 -9.06 -4.45 3.53
C GLY A 168 -10.43 -3.85 3.86
N LEU A 169 -10.54 -2.54 3.68
CA LEU A 169 -11.77 -1.77 3.82
C LEU A 169 -12.82 -2.17 2.75
N PRO A 170 -14.13 -2.23 3.07
CA PRO A 170 -15.19 -2.65 2.13
C PRO A 170 -15.32 -1.83 0.84
N THR A 171 -14.78 -0.62 0.79
CA THR A 171 -14.80 0.26 -0.39
C THR A 171 -13.50 0.20 -1.20
N GLY A 172 -12.51 -0.55 -0.72
CA GLY A 172 -11.23 -0.69 -1.38
C GLY A 172 -11.22 -1.79 -2.44
N LYS A 173 -10.06 -1.97 -3.08
CA LYS A 173 -9.78 -3.06 -4.01
C LYS A 173 -8.35 -3.55 -3.81
N ALA A 174 -7.99 -4.70 -4.32
CA ALA A 174 -6.60 -5.16 -4.39
C ALA A 174 -6.35 -5.85 -5.72
N TYR A 175 -5.12 -5.78 -6.23
CA TYR A 175 -4.77 -6.29 -7.56
C TYR A 175 -3.90 -7.53 -7.47
N CYS A 176 -4.40 -8.66 -7.96
CA CYS A 176 -3.63 -9.89 -8.15
C CYS A 176 -3.39 -10.08 -9.65
N ILE A 177 -2.14 -9.86 -10.09
CA ILE A 177 -1.77 -9.75 -11.50
C ILE A 177 -0.81 -10.89 -11.84
N ALA A 178 -1.22 -11.78 -12.74
CA ALA A 178 -0.40 -12.84 -13.30
C ALA A 178 -0.13 -12.56 -14.79
N LYS A 179 1.15 -12.42 -15.13
CA LYS A 179 1.58 -12.09 -16.50
C LYS A 179 1.83 -13.33 -17.37
N ALA A 180 2.13 -14.46 -16.75
CA ALA A 180 2.27 -15.75 -17.42
C ALA A 180 1.10 -16.70 -17.12
N ASP A 181 1.29 -17.98 -17.42
CA ASP A 181 0.26 -19.03 -17.31
C ASP A 181 -0.26 -19.17 -15.87
N VAL A 182 -1.58 -19.30 -15.78
CA VAL A 182 -2.32 -19.48 -14.53
C VAL A 182 -2.94 -20.87 -14.53
N SER A 183 -2.77 -21.60 -13.43
CA SER A 183 -3.28 -22.95 -13.27
C SER A 183 -3.88 -23.20 -11.88
N GLY A 184 -4.91 -24.04 -11.84
CA GLY A 184 -5.54 -24.54 -10.61
C GLY A 184 -5.50 -26.06 -10.51
N GLY A 185 -5.74 -26.57 -9.30
CA GLY A 185 -5.64 -27.99 -8.94
C GLY A 185 -6.75 -28.88 -9.52
N GLY A 186 -7.80 -28.30 -10.11
CA GLY A 186 -8.85 -29.05 -10.78
C GLY A 186 -10.24 -28.42 -10.68
N ALA A 187 -11.26 -29.22 -10.99
CA ALA A 187 -12.65 -28.82 -10.86
C ALA A 187 -12.97 -28.50 -9.37
N GLY A 188 -13.15 -27.21 -9.05
CA GLY A 188 -13.37 -26.72 -7.69
C GLY A 188 -12.38 -25.65 -7.25
N SER A 189 -11.22 -25.54 -7.91
CA SER A 189 -10.27 -24.46 -7.64
C SER A 189 -10.87 -23.11 -8.02
N VAL A 190 -11.04 -22.25 -7.01
CA VAL A 190 -11.43 -20.85 -7.17
C VAL A 190 -10.33 -19.95 -6.61
N LEU A 191 -10.06 -18.84 -7.29
CA LEU A 191 -9.04 -17.89 -6.89
C LEU A 191 -9.45 -17.13 -5.62
N SER A 192 -10.64 -16.52 -5.63
CA SER A 192 -11.15 -15.72 -4.53
C SER A 192 -12.67 -15.76 -4.42
N ASN A 193 -13.18 -15.59 -3.21
CA ASN A 193 -14.61 -15.43 -2.93
C ASN A 193 -15.02 -13.96 -2.75
N ASP A 194 -14.12 -13.00 -3.04
CA ASP A 194 -14.33 -11.58 -2.79
C ASP A 194 -14.22 -10.74 -4.07
N SER A 195 -15.23 -9.89 -4.34
CA SER A 195 -15.28 -9.01 -5.50
C SER A 195 -14.29 -7.84 -5.45
N GLN A 196 -13.75 -7.53 -4.27
CA GLN A 196 -12.71 -6.50 -4.07
C GLN A 196 -11.34 -6.97 -4.57
N ILE A 197 -11.15 -8.26 -4.79
CA ILE A 197 -9.99 -8.77 -5.52
C ILE A 197 -10.22 -8.55 -7.02
N ILE A 198 -9.34 -7.76 -7.62
CA ILE A 198 -9.21 -7.62 -9.06
C ILE A 198 -8.13 -8.59 -9.52
N ALA A 199 -8.55 -9.62 -10.24
CA ALA A 199 -7.68 -10.65 -10.78
C ALA A 199 -7.43 -10.41 -12.26
N ILE A 200 -6.18 -10.19 -12.64
CA ILE A 200 -5.76 -9.97 -14.03
C ILE A 200 -4.86 -11.13 -14.45
N ALA A 201 -5.32 -11.92 -15.42
CA ALA A 201 -4.58 -13.01 -16.02
C ALA A 201 -4.23 -12.66 -17.47
N MET A 202 -3.01 -12.13 -17.68
CA MET A 202 -2.50 -11.82 -19.02
C MET A 202 -2.07 -13.09 -19.76
N GLY A 203 -1.80 -14.19 -19.06
CA GLY A 203 -1.58 -15.52 -19.65
C GLY A 203 -2.86 -16.33 -19.83
N PRO A 204 -2.75 -17.54 -20.40
CA PRO A 204 -3.83 -18.53 -20.40
C PRO A 204 -4.16 -18.96 -18.96
N VAL A 205 -5.42 -19.37 -18.74
CA VAL A 205 -5.91 -19.88 -17.47
C VAL A 205 -6.42 -21.31 -17.67
N THR A 206 -5.96 -22.24 -16.83
CA THR A 206 -6.37 -23.65 -16.88
C THR A 206 -6.83 -24.12 -15.51
N ASN A 207 -7.98 -24.80 -15.43
CA ASN A 207 -8.49 -25.44 -14.20
C ASN A 207 -8.58 -24.51 -12.96
N LEU A 208 -8.72 -23.20 -13.14
CA LEU A 208 -8.92 -22.23 -12.06
C LEU A 208 -10.06 -21.29 -12.43
N GLY A 209 -11.11 -21.26 -11.61
CA GLY A 209 -12.17 -20.27 -11.71
C GLY A 209 -11.82 -18.98 -10.94
N PRO A 210 -12.31 -17.80 -11.36
CA PRO A 210 -12.09 -16.57 -10.59
C PRO A 210 -12.89 -16.53 -9.27
N GLY A 211 -13.92 -17.37 -9.11
CA GLY A 211 -14.87 -17.28 -8.01
C GLY A 211 -15.67 -15.98 -8.10
N ASN A 212 -15.72 -15.20 -7.02
CA ASN A 212 -16.38 -13.88 -7.01
C ASN A 212 -15.43 -12.72 -7.33
N ALA A 213 -14.15 -12.97 -7.63
CA ALA A 213 -13.21 -11.93 -7.99
C ALA A 213 -13.68 -11.14 -9.22
N SER A 214 -13.40 -9.83 -9.23
CA SER A 214 -13.48 -9.02 -10.44
C SER A 214 -12.38 -9.47 -11.40
N PHE A 215 -12.74 -10.13 -12.50
CA PHE A 215 -11.78 -10.87 -13.31
C PHE A 215 -11.58 -10.27 -14.70
N CYS A 216 -10.32 -10.16 -15.11
CA CYS A 216 -9.93 -9.92 -16.49
C CYS A 216 -8.97 -11.01 -16.98
N GLY A 217 -9.43 -11.80 -17.95
CA GLY A 217 -8.67 -12.89 -18.56
C GLY A 217 -9.62 -13.94 -19.15
N PRO A 218 -9.09 -15.09 -19.62
CA PRO A 218 -7.67 -15.35 -19.89
C PRO A 218 -7.12 -14.44 -21.00
N ASN A 219 -5.79 -14.36 -21.12
CA ASN A 219 -5.08 -13.56 -22.13
C ASN A 219 -5.46 -12.07 -22.12
N ALA A 220 -5.60 -11.49 -20.92
CA ALA A 220 -6.01 -10.11 -20.72
C ALA A 220 -5.11 -9.09 -21.45
N THR A 221 -5.75 -8.05 -21.98
CA THR A 221 -5.14 -6.82 -22.49
C THR A 221 -5.88 -5.61 -21.92
N LYS A 222 -5.29 -4.41 -21.96
CA LYS A 222 -5.94 -3.18 -21.44
C LYS A 222 -7.27 -2.92 -22.14
N LEU A 223 -7.36 -3.22 -23.44
CA LEU A 223 -8.57 -3.04 -24.23
C LEU A 223 -9.72 -3.99 -23.84
N MET A 224 -9.41 -5.20 -23.37
CA MET A 224 -10.44 -6.19 -23.00
C MET A 224 -11.21 -5.81 -21.74
N CYS A 225 -10.57 -5.10 -20.81
CA CYS A 225 -11.13 -4.79 -19.49
C CYS A 225 -10.64 -3.44 -18.96
N PRO A 226 -10.89 -2.32 -19.68
CA PRO A 226 -10.31 -1.02 -19.35
C PRO A 226 -10.71 -0.52 -17.96
N ALA A 227 -11.87 -0.91 -17.44
CA ALA A 227 -12.32 -0.55 -16.09
C ALA A 227 -11.60 -1.31 -14.96
N LEU A 228 -11.02 -2.48 -15.25
CA LEU A 228 -10.29 -3.31 -14.28
C LEU A 228 -8.77 -3.15 -14.39
N TRP A 229 -8.26 -2.69 -15.53
CA TRP A 229 -6.84 -2.50 -15.75
C TRP A 229 -6.30 -1.32 -14.92
N PRO A 230 -5.35 -1.52 -14.00
CA PRO A 230 -4.77 -0.41 -13.26
C PRO A 230 -3.85 0.42 -14.14
N GLU A 231 -3.80 1.72 -13.89
CA GLU A 231 -2.72 2.55 -14.41
C GLU A 231 -1.36 2.07 -13.86
N GLY A 232 -0.30 2.26 -14.63
CA GLY A 232 1.04 1.75 -14.31
C GLY A 232 1.30 0.28 -14.70
N LEU A 233 0.27 -0.52 -15.03
CA LEU A 233 0.47 -1.89 -15.54
C LEU A 233 0.79 -1.90 -17.04
N SER A 234 1.99 -2.38 -17.37
CA SER A 234 2.44 -2.60 -18.75
C SER A 234 1.66 -3.72 -19.45
N GLU A 235 1.39 -3.56 -20.74
CA GLU A 235 0.87 -4.64 -21.60
C GLU A 235 1.96 -5.62 -22.05
N ASP A 236 3.24 -5.25 -21.93
CA ASP A 236 4.34 -6.19 -22.12
C ASP A 236 4.42 -7.16 -20.95
N LYS A 237 4.09 -8.43 -21.20
CA LYS A 237 4.11 -9.51 -20.21
C LYS A 237 5.51 -9.75 -19.63
N ASN A 238 6.57 -9.35 -20.33
CA ASN A 238 7.95 -9.48 -19.86
C ASN A 238 8.42 -8.30 -19.01
N ALA A 239 7.70 -7.18 -19.04
CA ALA A 239 8.03 -6.02 -18.22
C ALA A 239 7.56 -6.27 -16.78
N CYS A 240 8.48 -6.64 -15.89
CA CYS A 240 8.20 -6.89 -14.47
C CYS A 240 8.47 -5.67 -13.61
N GLY A 241 7.89 -5.66 -12.41
CA GLY A 241 8.14 -4.62 -11.41
C GLY A 241 7.24 -3.39 -11.57
N ASN A 242 6.06 -3.54 -12.18
CA ASN A 242 5.04 -2.50 -12.25
C ASN A 242 4.36 -2.23 -10.91
N ALA A 243 4.44 -3.15 -9.93
CA ALA A 243 3.72 -3.01 -8.66
C ALA A 243 3.87 -1.64 -7.95
N PRO A 244 5.08 -1.04 -7.82
CA PRO A 244 5.20 0.28 -7.20
C PRO A 244 4.49 1.38 -7.99
N VAL A 245 4.61 1.36 -9.33
CA VAL A 245 3.95 2.35 -10.19
C VAL A 245 2.43 2.23 -10.06
N ILE A 246 1.91 1.00 -10.03
CA ILE A 246 0.48 0.75 -9.80
C ILE A 246 0.05 1.30 -8.44
N ILE A 247 0.83 1.09 -7.38
CA ILE A 247 0.54 1.64 -6.04
C ILE A 247 0.50 3.17 -6.07
N ASP A 248 1.48 3.80 -6.70
CA ASP A 248 1.60 5.26 -6.80
C ASP A 248 0.42 5.86 -7.60
N ASP A 249 -0.03 5.17 -8.66
CA ASP A 249 -1.12 5.60 -9.53
C ASP A 249 -2.52 5.30 -8.97
N ILE A 250 -2.67 4.34 -8.05
CA ILE A 250 -3.97 3.96 -7.46
C ILE A 250 -4.65 5.15 -6.74
N ASP A 251 -3.88 6.10 -6.21
CA ASP A 251 -4.45 7.29 -5.55
C ASP A 251 -4.82 8.42 -6.51
N GLY A 252 -4.46 8.34 -7.81
CA GLY A 252 -4.58 9.48 -8.74
C GLY A 252 -3.75 10.70 -8.28
N VAL A 253 -2.78 10.48 -7.40
CA VAL A 253 -2.03 11.49 -6.67
C VAL A 253 -0.57 11.38 -7.14
N CYS A 254 -0.26 11.99 -8.28
CA CYS A 254 1.12 12.20 -8.73
C CYS A 254 1.90 13.07 -7.73
N THR A 255 2.84 12.47 -7.00
CA THR A 255 3.84 13.20 -6.21
C THR A 255 5.22 12.95 -6.80
N LYS A 256 6.00 14.00 -7.02
CA LYS A 256 7.43 13.84 -7.30
C LYS A 256 8.14 13.56 -5.98
N PRO A 257 8.93 12.47 -5.87
CA PRO A 257 9.79 12.26 -4.71
C PRO A 257 10.68 13.48 -4.50
N ALA A 258 10.91 13.86 -3.24
CA ALA A 258 11.83 14.95 -2.93
C ALA A 258 13.25 14.59 -3.43
N ALA A 259 13.95 15.55 -4.03
CA ALA A 259 15.35 15.36 -4.39
C ALA A 259 16.19 15.22 -3.10
N SER A 260 16.92 14.11 -2.98
CA SER A 260 17.85 13.88 -1.87
C SER A 260 19.19 14.56 -2.11
N GLY A 261 19.80 15.13 -1.06
CA GLY A 261 21.15 15.71 -1.12
C GLY A 261 21.28 17.03 -0.36
N THR A 262 22.44 17.65 -0.46
CA THR A 262 22.67 19.01 0.03
C THR A 262 22.00 20.00 -0.92
N PRO A 263 21.21 20.97 -0.42
CA PRO A 263 20.65 22.03 -1.24
C PRO A 263 21.75 22.75 -2.04
N ASP A 264 21.61 22.79 -3.36
CA ASP A 264 22.49 23.51 -4.28
C ASP A 264 21.95 24.92 -4.60
N SER A 265 20.72 25.22 -4.16
CA SER A 265 20.05 26.50 -4.35
C SER A 265 19.40 27.02 -3.06
N PHE A 266 19.32 28.35 -2.96
CA PHE A 266 18.73 29.05 -1.83
C PHE A 266 17.69 30.05 -2.31
N THR A 267 16.67 30.26 -1.48
CA THR A 267 15.54 31.15 -1.78
C THR A 267 16.02 32.58 -2.03
N LYS A 268 15.66 33.11 -3.19
CA LYS A 268 16.03 34.48 -3.62
C LYS A 268 14.94 35.52 -3.38
N PHE A 269 13.72 35.07 -3.11
CA PHE A 269 12.59 35.95 -2.89
C PHE A 269 11.81 35.53 -1.64
N GLY A 270 11.48 36.51 -0.81
CA GLY A 270 10.74 36.24 0.41
C GLY A 270 9.91 37.43 0.86
N ILE A 271 8.85 37.13 1.60
CA ILE A 271 7.98 38.09 2.28
C ILE A 271 8.03 37.78 3.78
N THR A 272 8.51 38.73 4.59
CA THR A 272 8.51 38.60 6.05
C THR A 272 7.82 39.79 6.70
N VAL A 273 7.10 39.51 7.77
CA VAL A 273 6.56 40.53 8.69
C VAL A 273 7.32 40.54 10.03
N GLN A 274 8.44 39.83 10.10
CA GLN A 274 9.38 39.83 11.22
C GLN A 274 10.53 40.80 10.96
N GLU A 275 11.35 41.02 12.00
CA GLU A 275 12.66 41.64 11.81
C GLU A 275 13.53 40.71 10.95
N LYS A 276 13.94 41.22 9.78
CA LYS A 276 14.73 40.46 8.80
C LYS A 276 16.13 40.20 9.37
N SER A 277 16.49 38.93 9.53
CA SER A 277 17.89 38.57 9.80
C SER A 277 18.77 38.88 8.58
N SER A 278 20.07 39.12 8.80
CA SER A 278 21.01 39.51 7.75
C SER A 278 21.17 38.48 6.63
N VAL A 279 20.85 37.21 6.89
CA VAL A 279 20.98 36.09 5.96
C VAL A 279 19.66 35.64 5.35
N TRP A 280 18.53 36.25 5.74
CA TRP A 280 17.22 35.90 5.20
C TRP A 280 16.94 36.64 3.88
N PRO A 281 16.28 36.03 2.88
CA PRO A 281 15.78 34.66 2.82
C PRO A 281 16.82 33.64 2.32
N GLU A 282 18.06 34.07 2.08
CA GLU A 282 19.12 33.27 1.46
C GLU A 282 19.60 32.10 2.32
N ASN A 283 19.20 32.03 3.59
CA ASN A 283 19.42 30.89 4.47
C ASN A 283 18.34 29.81 4.37
N ILE A 284 17.29 30.02 3.55
CA ILE A 284 16.23 29.04 3.32
C ILE A 284 16.59 28.22 2.07
N PRO A 285 16.89 26.92 2.21
CA PRO A 285 17.28 26.08 1.08
C PRO A 285 16.07 25.72 0.20
N ASN A 286 16.29 25.66 -1.12
CA ASN A 286 15.36 25.11 -2.13
C ASN A 286 13.93 25.67 -2.16
N GLY A 287 13.66 26.83 -1.55
CA GLY A 287 12.35 27.49 -1.64
C GLY A 287 12.27 28.46 -2.82
N PHE A 288 11.19 28.42 -3.59
CA PHE A 288 10.90 29.44 -4.62
C PHE A 288 10.45 30.77 -4.00
N LEU A 289 9.75 30.71 -2.87
CA LEU A 289 9.28 31.85 -2.08
C LEU A 289 9.37 31.49 -0.60
N ALA A 290 10.00 32.35 0.19
CA ALA A 290 9.99 32.26 1.65
C ALA A 290 8.90 33.18 2.22
N MET A 291 8.01 32.65 3.06
CA MET A 291 7.04 33.46 3.80
C MET A 291 7.23 33.26 5.30
N GLU A 292 7.37 34.35 6.05
CA GLU A 292 7.65 34.28 7.48
C GLU A 292 6.71 35.20 8.29
N ALA A 293 6.01 34.59 9.26
CA ALA A 293 5.19 35.29 10.26
C ALA A 293 5.08 34.46 11.55
N LYS A 294 5.14 35.11 12.72
CA LYS A 294 4.97 34.43 14.03
C LYS A 294 3.53 34.04 14.36
N GLY A 295 2.54 34.75 13.82
CA GLY A 295 1.13 34.56 14.20
C GLY A 295 0.14 35.13 13.19
N LYS A 296 0.56 35.31 11.93
CA LYS A 296 -0.30 35.74 10.83
C LYS A 296 -0.41 34.60 9.82
N GLY A 297 -1.62 34.33 9.34
CA GLY A 297 -1.82 33.40 8.24
C GLY A 297 -1.56 34.07 6.89
N PHE A 298 -1.17 33.28 5.90
CA PHE A 298 -1.23 33.69 4.50
C PHE A 298 -2.68 33.57 4.03
N VAL A 299 -3.28 34.68 3.61
CA VAL A 299 -4.65 34.72 3.11
C VAL A 299 -4.61 35.17 1.65
N VAL A 300 -4.96 34.26 0.75
CA VAL A 300 -5.19 34.60 -0.66
C VAL A 300 -6.45 35.47 -0.73
N THR A 301 -6.44 36.53 -1.55
CA THR A 301 -7.60 37.41 -1.76
C THR A 301 -8.83 36.57 -2.09
N ARG A 302 -9.91 36.74 -1.32
CA ARG A 302 -11.17 36.01 -1.51
C ARG A 302 -12.18 36.92 -2.17
N VAL A 303 -12.79 36.48 -3.26
CA VAL A 303 -13.81 37.22 -3.99
C VAL A 303 -15.08 36.39 -4.14
N GLN A 304 -16.22 37.03 -4.36
CA GLN A 304 -17.48 36.31 -4.54
C GLN A 304 -17.41 35.37 -5.74
N HIS A 305 -17.03 35.90 -6.92
CA HIS A 305 -16.87 35.12 -8.14
C HIS A 305 -16.06 35.87 -9.21
N VAL A 306 -15.35 35.12 -10.06
CA VAL A 306 -14.85 35.55 -11.38
C VAL A 306 -15.20 34.50 -12.43
N SER A 307 -15.75 34.92 -13.56
CA SER A 307 -16.06 34.03 -14.69
C SER A 307 -14.78 33.49 -15.33
N GLN A 308 -14.85 32.33 -16.00
CA GLN A 308 -13.68 31.73 -16.68
C GLN A 308 -13.05 32.69 -17.68
N THR A 309 -13.86 33.30 -18.55
CA THR A 309 -13.45 34.45 -19.36
C THR A 309 -13.91 35.72 -18.64
N PRO A 310 -13.03 36.68 -18.33
CA PRO A 310 -13.41 37.88 -17.59
C PRO A 310 -14.55 38.65 -18.25
N GLN A 311 -15.58 39.00 -17.48
CA GLN A 311 -16.74 39.77 -17.97
C GLN A 311 -17.04 40.99 -17.06
N PRO A 312 -17.71 42.03 -17.59
CA PRO A 312 -18.27 43.09 -16.77
C PRO A 312 -19.21 42.51 -15.71
N GLY A 313 -18.95 42.82 -14.43
CA GLY A 313 -19.72 42.30 -13.28
C GLY A 313 -18.99 41.22 -12.48
N ASP A 314 -17.89 40.67 -12.98
CA ASP A 314 -16.98 39.86 -12.16
C ASP A 314 -16.34 40.69 -11.05
N ALA A 315 -15.98 40.04 -9.95
CA ALA A 315 -15.31 40.73 -8.84
C ALA A 315 -13.96 41.34 -9.25
N ILE A 316 -13.34 40.85 -10.32
CA ILE A 316 -12.13 41.39 -10.94
C ILE A 316 -12.39 41.56 -12.44
N ALA A 317 -12.72 42.79 -12.86
CA ALA A 317 -13.01 43.10 -14.26
C ALA A 317 -11.76 43.16 -15.17
N GLU A 318 -10.61 43.54 -14.61
CA GLU A 318 -9.34 43.66 -15.35
C GLU A 318 -8.21 42.84 -14.72
N PRO A 319 -8.25 41.49 -14.83
CA PRO A 319 -7.22 40.64 -14.27
C PRO A 319 -5.88 40.82 -15.00
N LYS A 320 -4.78 40.56 -14.28
CA LYS A 320 -3.41 40.54 -14.83
C LYS A 320 -2.88 39.12 -14.79
N GLU A 321 -2.09 38.73 -15.78
CA GLU A 321 -1.48 37.41 -15.84
C GLU A 321 -0.70 37.11 -14.55
N GLY A 322 -0.85 35.88 -14.04
CA GLY A 322 -0.24 35.46 -12.77
C GLY A 322 -1.06 35.80 -11.52
N MET A 323 -2.19 36.50 -11.65
CA MET A 323 -3.04 36.82 -10.50
C MET A 323 -3.69 35.56 -9.91
N LEU A 324 -3.68 35.49 -8.57
CA LEU A 324 -4.24 34.39 -7.78
C LEU A 324 -5.34 34.89 -6.84
N LEU A 325 -6.46 34.19 -6.79
CA LEU A 325 -7.56 34.47 -5.87
C LEU A 325 -8.27 33.20 -5.40
N TYR A 326 -9.03 33.28 -4.32
CA TYR A 326 -9.99 32.26 -3.92
C TYR A 326 -11.40 32.70 -4.32
N ASP A 327 -12.03 31.92 -5.20
CA ASP A 327 -13.41 32.14 -5.65
C ASP A 327 -14.37 31.45 -4.68
N ILE A 328 -15.24 32.21 -4.02
CA ILE A 328 -16.15 31.68 -3.00
C ILE A 328 -17.26 30.84 -3.63
N GLN A 329 -17.75 31.23 -4.81
CA GLN A 329 -18.79 30.50 -5.52
C GLN A 329 -18.27 29.15 -6.02
N ASP A 330 -17.09 29.15 -6.67
CA ASP A 330 -16.50 27.93 -7.24
C ASP A 330 -15.67 27.13 -6.24
N LYS A 331 -15.45 27.66 -5.04
CA LYS A 331 -14.75 27.04 -3.91
C LYS A 331 -13.33 26.58 -4.22
N CYS A 332 -12.64 27.27 -5.12
CA CYS A 332 -11.29 26.91 -5.58
C CYS A 332 -10.36 28.14 -5.58
N ILE A 333 -9.04 27.89 -5.55
CA ILE A 333 -8.06 28.93 -5.89
C ILE A 333 -7.99 29.01 -7.42
N LYS A 334 -8.17 30.19 -7.99
CA LYS A 334 -8.05 30.44 -9.43
C LYS A 334 -6.76 31.20 -9.75
N LEU A 335 -6.13 30.83 -10.87
CA LEU A 335 -5.03 31.54 -11.51
C LEU A 335 -5.53 32.14 -12.83
N TYR A 336 -5.23 33.42 -13.07
CA TYR A 336 -5.43 34.02 -14.39
C TYR A 336 -4.17 33.83 -15.24
N ASN A 337 -4.29 33.13 -16.36
CA ASN A 337 -3.16 32.80 -17.24
C ASN A 337 -2.90 33.85 -18.34
N GLY A 338 -3.52 35.03 -18.25
CA GLY A 338 -3.46 36.06 -19.28
C GLY A 338 -4.71 36.11 -20.17
N THR A 339 -5.48 35.03 -20.26
CA THR A 339 -6.73 34.96 -21.05
C THR A 339 -7.94 34.47 -20.25
N GLU A 340 -7.75 33.51 -19.36
CA GLU A 340 -8.82 32.86 -18.60
C GLU A 340 -8.45 32.67 -17.13
N TRP A 341 -9.45 32.72 -16.27
CA TRP A 341 -9.40 32.22 -14.91
C TRP A 341 -9.63 30.71 -14.88
N LYS A 342 -8.69 29.97 -14.28
CA LYS A 342 -8.83 28.52 -14.08
C LYS A 342 -8.61 28.15 -12.63
N CYS A 343 -9.45 27.26 -12.11
CA CYS A 343 -9.16 26.61 -10.83
C CYS A 343 -7.81 25.88 -10.95
N ILE A 344 -6.93 26.10 -9.98
CA ILE A 344 -5.68 25.35 -9.89
C ILE A 344 -6.07 23.89 -9.62
N GLN A 345 -5.74 23.06 -10.60
CA GLN A 345 -5.89 21.62 -10.49
C GLN A 345 -4.50 21.01 -10.43
N ARG A 346 -4.40 19.94 -9.65
CA ARG A 346 -3.17 19.16 -9.60
C ARG A 346 -3.09 18.36 -10.89
N SER A 347 -1.97 18.44 -11.59
CA SER A 347 -1.73 17.71 -12.82
C SER A 347 -0.36 17.03 -12.77
N CYS A 348 -0.22 15.94 -13.53
CA CYS A 348 1.00 15.16 -13.66
C CYS A 348 1.78 15.73 -14.85
N ASN A 349 2.51 16.82 -14.61
CA ASN A 349 3.21 17.57 -15.66
C ASN A 349 4.71 17.22 -15.76
N ASP A 350 5.11 16.05 -15.28
CA ASP A 350 6.49 15.56 -15.36
C ASP A 350 6.58 14.40 -16.36
#